data_AF-D8G3I1-F1
#
_entry.id   AF-D8G3I1-F1
#
_cell.length_a   1.000
_cell.length_b   1.000
_cell.length_c   1.000
_cell.angle_alpha   90.00
_cell.angle_beta   90.00
_cell.angle_gamma   90.00
#
_symmetry.space_group_name_H-M   'P 1'
#
loop_
_entity.id
_entity.type
_entity.pdbx_description
1 polymer ?
#
loop_
_entity_poly.entity_id
_entity_poly.type
_entity_poly.pdbx_seq_one_letter_code
_entity_poly.pdbx_strand_id
1 'polypeptide(L)' 'MPEQQLDSLPSEARELPQGAQQIFQAAFKSASEDGMSEEAATRVAWNSVNSEYIKGDDGSWQHKPDEPNQTRKSVQSGGN' A
#
# COMPACT_ATOMS: atom_id res chain seq x y z
N MET A 1 16.97 -15.68 -13.94
CA MET A 1 15.68 -16.03 -14.58
C MET A 1 14.57 -15.40 -13.74
N PRO A 2 13.60 -14.67 -14.32
CA PRO A 2 12.72 -13.73 -13.61
C PRO A 2 11.31 -14.30 -13.35
N GLU A 3 11.21 -15.59 -13.03
CA GLU A 3 9.93 -16.26 -12.72
C GLU A 3 9.67 -16.34 -11.21
N GLN A 4 10.60 -15.85 -10.39
CA GLN A 4 10.50 -15.93 -8.93
C GLN A 4 9.70 -14.78 -8.30
N GLN A 5 9.40 -13.71 -9.03
CA GLN A 5 8.77 -12.53 -8.42
C GLN A 5 7.27 -12.68 -8.14
N LEU A 6 6.56 -13.47 -8.94
CA LEU A 6 5.12 -13.67 -8.74
C LEU A 6 4.81 -14.68 -7.63
N ASP A 7 5.74 -15.60 -7.35
CA ASP A 7 5.70 -16.52 -6.20
C ASP A 7 6.39 -15.92 -4.95
N SER A 8 7.29 -14.93 -5.13
CA SER A 8 7.89 -14.15 -4.05
C SER A 8 7.01 -13.02 -3.54
N LEU A 9 5.79 -12.84 -4.07
CA LEU A 9 4.80 -12.05 -3.35
C LEU A 9 4.41 -12.90 -2.14
N PRO A 10 4.87 -12.58 -0.92
CA PRO A 10 4.50 -13.34 0.26
C PRO A 10 2.98 -13.35 0.35
N SER A 11 2.40 -14.40 0.90
CA SER A 11 0.93 -14.53 1.04
C SER A 11 0.28 -13.25 1.58
N GLU A 12 1.02 -12.49 2.40
CA GLU A 12 0.68 -11.16 2.89
C GLU A 12 0.32 -10.12 1.82
N ALA A 13 0.99 -10.08 0.66
CA ALA A 13 0.63 -9.18 -0.44
C ALA A 13 -0.72 -9.53 -1.05
N ARG A 14 -1.10 -10.81 -0.99
CA ARG A 14 -2.36 -11.31 -1.51
C ARG A 14 -3.52 -11.01 -0.58
N GLU A 15 -3.23 -10.85 0.71
CA GLU A 15 -4.17 -10.43 1.75
C GLU A 15 -4.27 -8.90 1.88
N LEU A 16 -3.49 -8.15 1.09
CA LEU A 16 -3.59 -6.70 1.04
C LEU A 16 -4.93 -6.26 0.43
N PRO A 17 -5.55 -5.20 0.97
CA PRO A 17 -6.69 -4.54 0.35
C PRO A 17 -6.33 -4.02 -1.06
N GLN A 18 -7.35 -3.86 -1.92
CA GLN A 18 -7.16 -3.38 -3.29
C GLN A 18 -6.34 -2.08 -3.37
N GLY A 19 -6.57 -1.12 -2.46
CA GLY A 19 -5.80 0.13 -2.43
C GLY A 19 -4.31 -0.09 -2.16
N ALA A 20 -3.95 -1.00 -1.25
CA ALA A 20 -2.56 -1.35 -0.97
C ALA A 20 -1.89 -2.04 -2.17
N GLN A 21 -2.61 -2.92 -2.87
CA GLN A 21 -2.10 -3.56 -4.08
C GLN A 21 -1.81 -2.53 -5.19
N GLN A 22 -2.64 -1.50 -5.31
CA GLN A 22 -2.43 -0.42 -6.27
C GLN A 22 -1.19 0.42 -5.91
N ILE A 23 -0.99 0.75 -4.63
CA ILE A 23 0.22 1.44 -4.16
C ILE A 23 1.47 0.61 -4.46
N PHE A 24 1.41 -0.69 -4.16
CA PHE A 24 2.51 -1.62 -4.44
C PHE A 24 2.88 -1.60 -5.93
N GLN A 25 1.91 -1.81 -6.83
CA GLN A 25 2.19 -1.81 -8.27
C GLN A 25 2.72 -0.46 -8.76
N ALA A 26 2.17 0.65 -8.29
CA ALA A 26 2.62 1.97 -8.70
C ALA A 26 4.08 2.22 -8.29
N ALA A 27 4.41 1.93 -7.04
CA ALA A 27 5.77 2.09 -6.51
C ALA A 27 6.76 1.11 -7.17
N PHE A 28 6.35 -0.14 -7.39
CA PHE A 28 7.16 -1.13 -8.08
C PHE A 28 7.46 -0.71 -9.53
N LYS A 29 6.41 -0.30 -10.26
CA LYS A 29 6.54 0.17 -11.65
C LYS A 29 7.45 1.39 -11.73
N SER A 30 7.24 2.36 -10.84
CA SER A 30 8.07 3.57 -10.78
C SER A 30 9.54 3.24 -10.49
N ALA A 31 9.82 2.38 -9.51
CA ALA A 31 11.19 1.99 -9.16
C ALA A 31 11.85 1.18 -10.29
N SER A 32 11.10 0.30 -10.95
CA SER A 32 11.59 -0.46 -12.10
C SER A 32 11.87 0.45 -13.31
N GLU A 33 11.05 1.47 -13.54
CA GLU A 33 11.28 2.52 -14.56
C GLU A 33 12.52 3.38 -14.23
N ASP A 34 12.84 3.55 -12.95
CA ASP A 34 14.06 4.22 -12.47
C ASP A 34 15.34 3.39 -12.72
N GLY A 35 15.20 2.16 -13.22
CA GLY A 35 16.30 1.23 -13.44
C GLY A 35 16.71 0.46 -12.19
N MET A 36 15.88 0.46 -11.13
CA MET A 36 16.15 -0.37 -9.95
C MET A 36 16.01 -1.86 -10.29
N SER A 37 16.85 -2.66 -9.63
CA SER A 37 16.70 -4.11 -9.65
C SER A 37 15.35 -4.52 -9.06
N GLU A 38 14.80 -5.61 -9.58
CA GLU A 38 13.55 -6.23 -9.15
C GLU A 38 13.41 -6.35 -7.61
N GLU A 39 14.48 -6.75 -6.92
CA GLU A 39 14.57 -6.81 -5.46
C GLU A 39 14.46 -5.44 -4.77
N ALA A 40 15.07 -4.40 -5.33
CA ALA A 40 15.05 -3.05 -4.79
C ALA A 40 13.68 -2.40 -5.04
N ALA A 41 13.13 -2.55 -6.25
CA ALA A 41 11.79 -2.09 -6.59
C ALA A 41 10.71 -2.73 -5.70
N THR A 42 10.85 -4.04 -5.42
CA THR A 42 9.97 -4.76 -4.49
C THR A 42 10.06 -4.22 -3.07
N ARG A 43 11.27 -3.93 -2.56
CA ARG A 43 11.45 -3.31 -1.24
C ARG A 43 10.82 -1.92 -1.16
N VAL A 44 11.00 -1.09 -2.20
CA VAL A 44 10.38 0.25 -2.28
C VAL A 44 8.86 0.13 -2.25
N ALA A 45 8.30 -0.76 -3.05
CA ALA A 45 6.86 -0.99 -3.10
C ALA A 45 6.29 -1.45 -1.74
N TRP A 46 6.97 -2.38 -1.05
CA TRP A 46 6.60 -2.78 0.30
C TRP A 46 6.70 -1.64 1.31
N ASN A 47 7.72 -0.79 1.18
CA ASN A 47 7.88 0.38 2.05
C ASN A 47 6.70 1.35 1.86
N SER A 48 6.28 1.59 0.62
CA SER A 48 5.11 2.42 0.32
C SER A 48 3.82 1.84 0.92
N VAL A 49 3.59 0.52 0.77
CA VAL A 49 2.43 -0.14 1.38
C VAL A 49 2.47 -0.02 2.90
N ASN A 50 3.61 -0.30 3.54
CA ASN A 50 3.76 -0.24 5.00
C ASN A 50 3.70 1.20 5.56
N SER A 51 3.94 2.19 4.69
CA SER A 51 3.78 3.60 5.03
C SER A 51 2.31 3.99 5.16
N GLU A 52 1.43 3.40 4.35
CA GLU A 52 0.01 3.74 4.25
C GLU A 52 -0.90 2.72 4.98
N TYR A 53 -0.46 1.47 5.08
CA TYR A 53 -1.16 0.37 5.72
C TYR A 53 -0.27 -0.24 6.81
N ILE A 54 -0.86 -0.62 7.92
CA ILE A 54 -0.17 -1.32 9.01
C ILE A 54 -0.79 -2.69 9.20
N LYS A 55 0.06 -3.70 9.37
CA LYS A 55 -0.39 -5.04 9.73
C LYS A 55 -0.73 -5.03 11.22
N GLY A 56 -1.99 -5.29 11.54
CA GLY A 56 -2.44 -5.48 12.91
C GLY A 56 -1.94 -6.80 13.50
N ASP A 57 -2.04 -6.93 14.82
CA ASP A 57 -1.63 -8.15 15.55
C ASP A 57 -2.41 -9.40 15.09
N ASP A 58 -3.64 -9.19 14.59
CA ASP A 58 -4.51 -10.22 14.01
C ASP A 58 -4.07 -10.69 12.61
N GLY A 59 -3.00 -10.11 12.06
CA GLY A 59 -2.52 -10.37 10.69
C GLY A 59 -3.29 -9.61 9.61
N SER A 60 -4.37 -8.91 9.97
CA SER A 60 -5.15 -8.07 9.07
C SER A 60 -4.46 -6.73 8.79
N TRP A 61 -4.37 -6.35 7.52
CA TRP A 61 -3.88 -5.03 7.12
C TRP A 61 -4.95 -3.98 7.29
N GLN A 62 -4.64 -2.93 8.05
CA GLN A 62 -5.51 -1.78 8.27
C GLN A 62 -4.85 -0.54 7.67
N HIS A 63 -5.66 0.33 7.06
CA HIS A 63 -5.19 1.66 6.67
C HIS A 63 -4.63 2.33 7.92
N LYS A 64 -3.39 2.82 7.85
CA LYS A 64 -2.89 3.68 8.91
C LYS A 64 -3.86 4.86 8.95
N PRO A 65 -4.33 5.26 10.13
CA PRO A 65 -4.99 6.54 10.25
C PRO A 65 -3.93 7.57 9.87
N ASP A 66 -3.90 7.93 8.59
CA ASP A 66 -3.37 9.21 8.14
C ASP A 66 -4.00 10.21 9.11
N GLU A 67 -3.17 10.83 9.93
CA GLU A 67 -3.59 11.84 10.88
C GLU A 67 -4.62 12.71 10.15
N PRO A 68 -5.91 12.70 10.52
CA PRO A 68 -6.91 13.44 9.79
C PRO A 68 -6.72 14.91 10.15
N ASN A 69 -5.67 15.53 9.63
CA ASN A 69 -5.48 16.95 9.72
C ASN A 69 -6.34 17.59 8.64
N GLN A 70 -7.61 17.72 8.99
CA GLN A 70 -8.47 18.82 8.60
C GLN A 70 -8.82 18.93 7.11
N THR A 71 -9.90 18.24 6.72
CA THR A 71 -10.99 18.99 6.10
C THR A 71 -12.11 19.16 7.11
N ARG A 72 -12.03 20.24 7.90
CA ARG A 72 -13.17 20.78 8.63
C ARG A 72 -14.25 21.17 7.60
N LYS A 73 -15.26 20.32 7.41
CA LYS A 73 -16.61 20.75 7.03
C LYS A 73 -17.61 19.95 7.87
N SER A 74 -17.62 20.27 9.16
CA SER A 74 -18.81 20.15 9.99
C SER A 74 -19.90 21.10 9.44
N VAL A 75 -21.16 20.70 9.65
CA VAL A 75 -22.44 21.44 9.54
C VAL A 75 -22.88 21.76 8.10
N GLN A 76 -24.01 21.26 7.60
CA GLN A 76 -25.35 21.52 8.15
C GLN A 76 -26.32 20.37 7.83
N SER A 77 -26.71 19.66 8.87
CA SER A 77 -28.02 19.05 9.02
C SER A 77 -29.10 20.15 9.00
N GLY A 78 -30.19 19.90 8.28
CA GLY A 78 -31.37 20.78 8.17
C GLY A 78 -31.94 20.62 6.76
N GLY A 79 -32.94 19.78 6.49
CA GLY A 79 -34.08 19.46 7.33
C GLY A 79 -35.13 20.56 7.15
N ASN A 80 -36.18 20.23 6.39
CA ASN A 80 -37.37 20.98 5.95
C ASN A 80 -37.30 21.59 4.55
#